data_AF-A0A2H6F7Z6-F1
#
_entry.id   AF-A0A2H6F7Z6-F1
#
_cell.length_a   1.000
_cell.length_b   1.000
_cell.length_c   1.000
_cell.angle_alpha   90.00
_cell.angle_beta   90.00
_cell.angle_gamma   90.00
#
_symmetry.space_group_name_H-M   'P 1'
#
loop_
_entity.id
_entity.type
_entity.pdbx_description
1 polymer ?
#
loop_
_entity_poly.entity_id
_entity_poly.type
_entity_poly.pdbx_seq_one_letter_code
_entity_poly.pdbx_strand_id
1 'polypeptide(L)'
;MRKKDSFTIKTLKQAKRIVTIVIGFTIILLGAAMLLLPGPGLATIIAGLAILGTEFVWAKRLLKRFGDSANNIKNSLVNNFNKKVKNKK
;
A
#
# COMPACT_ATOMS: atom_id res chain seq x y z
N MET A 1 23.61 22.51 -18.59
CA MET A 1 23.05 22.93 -17.29
C MET A 1 21.54 22.77 -17.29
N ARG A 2 20.98 21.79 -16.58
CA ARG A 2 19.54 21.73 -16.24
C ARG A 2 19.33 20.92 -14.97
N LYS A 3 19.57 21.56 -13.83
CA LYS A 3 19.09 21.09 -12.52
C LYS A 3 17.57 21.27 -12.52
N LYS A 4 16.81 20.19 -12.71
CA LYS A 4 15.36 20.20 -12.49
C LYS A 4 14.99 19.19 -11.40
N ASP A 5 14.75 19.77 -10.21
CA ASP A 5 13.80 19.37 -9.16
C ASP A 5 13.88 17.98 -8.51
N SER A 6 14.94 17.80 -7.70
CA SER A 6 15.08 16.76 -6.66
C SER A 6 14.10 16.89 -5.47
N PHE A 7 13.23 17.91 -5.44
CA PHE A 7 12.30 18.16 -4.32
C PHE A 7 10.92 17.50 -4.49
N THR A 8 10.56 17.15 -5.72
CA THR A 8 9.23 16.64 -6.07
C THR A 8 8.99 15.20 -5.57
N ILE A 9 10.04 14.42 -5.31
CA ILE A 9 9.91 12.98 -4.99
C ILE A 9 9.39 12.72 -3.56
N LYS A 10 9.69 13.60 -2.59
CA LYS A 10 9.18 13.47 -1.21
C LYS A 10 7.73 13.91 -1.11
N THR A 11 7.40 15.05 -1.71
CA THR A 11 6.04 15.59 -1.78
C THR A 11 5.11 14.71 -2.60
N LEU A 12 5.56 14.11 -3.71
CA LEU A 12 4.74 13.14 -4.46
C LEU A 12 4.38 11.90 -3.65
N LYS A 13 5.30 11.38 -2.82
CA LYS A 13 5.03 10.22 -1.95
C LYS A 13 4.03 10.58 -0.85
N GLN A 14 4.10 11.79 -0.30
CA GLN A 14 3.16 12.30 0.70
C GLN A 14 1.80 12.67 0.08
N ALA A 15 1.78 13.36 -1.06
CA ALA A 15 0.58 13.67 -1.82
C ALA A 15 -0.17 12.38 -2.21
N LYS A 16 0.55 11.37 -2.72
CA LYS A 16 -0.04 10.05 -3.00
C LYS A 16 -0.62 9.37 -1.75
N ARG A 17 0.03 9.53 -0.58
CA ARG A 17 -0.47 9.01 0.70
C ARG A 17 -1.76 9.73 1.12
N ILE A 18 -1.78 11.06 1.04
CA ILE A 18 -2.94 11.89 1.36
C ILE A 18 -4.11 11.56 0.41
N VAL A 19 -3.85 11.50 -0.89
CA VAL A 19 -4.85 11.11 -1.91
C VAL A 19 -5.41 9.73 -1.61
N THR A 20 -4.58 8.77 -1.19
CA THR A 20 -5.06 7.43 -0.82
C THR A 20 -5.93 7.45 0.44
N ILE A 21 -5.55 8.22 1.46
CA ILE A 21 -6.35 8.37 2.70
C ILE A 21 -7.70 9.00 2.38
N VAL A 22 -7.70 10.07 1.58
CA VAL A 22 -8.93 10.77 1.16
C VAL A 22 -9.82 9.82 0.38
N ILE A 23 -9.28 9.09 -0.60
CA ILE A 23 -10.03 8.10 -1.38
C ILE A 23 -10.62 7.01 -0.48
N GLY A 24 -9.82 6.42 0.43
CA GLY A 24 -10.30 5.41 1.38
C GLY A 24 -11.40 5.95 2.30
N PHE A 25 -11.28 7.19 2.76
CA PHE A 25 -12.28 7.83 3.60
C PHE A 25 -13.58 8.10 2.84
N THR A 26 -13.50 8.61 1.60
CA THR A 26 -14.68 8.81 0.74
C THR A 26 -15.41 7.49 0.47
N ILE A 27 -14.64 6.42 0.27
CA ILE A 27 -15.12 5.06 0.07
C ILE A 27 -15.89 4.53 1.29
N ILE A 28 -15.35 4.72 2.49
CA ILE A 28 -16.01 4.32 3.74
C ILE A 28 -17.29 5.12 3.93
N LEU A 29 -17.27 6.44 3.66
CA LEU A 29 -18.47 7.28 3.72
C LEU A 29 -19.54 6.85 2.72
N LEU A 30 -19.16 6.56 1.47
CA LEU A 30 -20.07 6.09 0.42
C LEU A 30 -20.66 4.72 0.77
N GLY A 31 -19.83 3.79 1.26
CA GLY A 31 -20.29 2.48 1.71
C GLY A 31 -21.21 2.57 2.92
N ALA A 32 -20.90 3.43 3.89
CA ALA A 32 -21.74 3.69 5.05
C ALA A 32 -23.08 4.32 4.64
N ALA A 33 -23.08 5.32 3.74
CA ALA A 33 -24.29 5.93 3.22
C ALA A 33 -25.20 4.92 2.49
N MET A 34 -24.61 3.98 1.76
CA MET A 34 -25.35 2.88 1.11
C MET A 34 -25.89 1.83 2.09
N LEU A 35 -25.29 1.69 3.28
CA LEU A 35 -25.85 0.87 4.36
C LEU A 35 -27.09 1.54 4.98
N LEU A 36 -27.09 2.88 5.02
CA LEU A 36 -28.16 3.71 5.58
C LEU A 36 -29.38 3.86 4.65
N LEU A 37 -29.22 3.72 3.33
CA LEU A 37 -30.35 3.71 2.37
C LEU A 37 -30.57 2.29 1.83
N PRO A 38 -31.43 1.46 2.47
CA PRO A 38 -31.67 0.09 2.05
C PRO A 38 -32.48 0.07 0.76
N GLY A 39 -31.79 -0.10 -0.36
CA GLY A 39 -32.36 -0.25 -1.69
C GLY A 39 -31.56 0.62 -2.65
N PRO A 40 -30.69 0.07 -3.53
CA PRO A 40 -30.78 -1.19 -4.27
C PRO A 40 -29.46 -2.03 -4.24
N GLY A 41 -29.55 -3.33 -3.96
CA GLY A 41 -28.38 -4.19 -3.70
C GLY A 41 -27.27 -4.24 -4.77
N LEU A 42 -27.58 -3.95 -6.04
CA LEU A 42 -26.57 -3.91 -7.12
C LEU A 42 -25.60 -2.72 -7.00
N ALA A 43 -26.08 -1.56 -6.60
CA ALA A 43 -25.24 -0.38 -6.43
C ALA A 43 -24.20 -0.63 -5.33
N THR A 44 -24.61 -1.30 -4.25
CA THR A 44 -23.74 -1.67 -3.13
C THR A 44 -22.71 -2.73 -3.52
N ILE A 45 -23.07 -3.70 -4.38
CA ILE A 45 -22.13 -4.71 -4.91
C ILE A 45 -21.07 -4.05 -5.80
N ILE A 46 -21.48 -3.18 -6.73
CA ILE A 46 -20.55 -2.46 -7.62
C ILE A 46 -19.66 -1.51 -6.81
N ALA A 47 -20.21 -0.82 -5.81
CA ALA A 47 -19.45 0.02 -4.90
C ALA A 47 -18.45 -0.80 -4.07
N GLY A 48 -18.89 -1.93 -3.50
CA GLY A 48 -18.03 -2.88 -2.80
C GLY A 48 -16.88 -3.37 -3.70
N LEU A 49 -17.17 -3.79 -4.93
CA LEU A 49 -16.15 -4.23 -5.89
C LEU A 49 -15.17 -3.11 -6.28
N ALA A 50 -15.67 -1.87 -6.47
CA ALA A 50 -14.83 -0.71 -6.74
C ALA A 50 -13.88 -0.39 -5.57
N ILE A 51 -14.36 -0.58 -4.34
CA ILE A 51 -13.62 -0.42 -3.09
C ILE A 51 -12.55 -1.50 -2.97
N LEU A 52 -12.94 -2.78 -3.06
CA LEU A 52 -12.02 -3.90 -3.00
C LEU A 52 -10.91 -3.71 -4.05
N GLY A 53 -11.25 -3.37 -5.30
CA GLY A 53 -10.27 -3.11 -6.36
C GLY A 53 -9.27 -2.00 -6.02
N THR A 54 -9.73 -0.93 -5.39
CA THR A 54 -8.87 0.18 -4.95
C THR A 54 -7.93 -0.23 -3.83
N GLU A 55 -8.41 -1.02 -2.87
CA GLU A 55 -7.62 -1.54 -1.76
C GLU A 55 -6.56 -2.56 -2.21
N PHE A 56 -6.89 -3.46 -3.14
CA PHE A 56 -5.94 -4.44 -3.68
C PHE A 56 -4.74 -3.79 -4.39
N VAL A 57 -4.97 -2.71 -5.14
CA VAL A 57 -3.90 -1.95 -5.80
C VAL A 57 -3.00 -1.27 -4.76
N TRP A 58 -3.55 -0.84 -3.62
CA TRP A 58 -2.77 -0.28 -2.53
C TRP A 58 -1.96 -1.35 -1.79
N ALA A 59 -2.56 -2.51 -1.50
CA ALA A 59 -1.88 -3.65 -0.89
C ALA A 59 -0.65 -4.09 -1.70
N LYS A 60 -0.77 -4.18 -3.03
CA LYS A 60 0.36 -4.53 -3.91
C LYS A 60 1.49 -3.49 -3.87
N ARG A 61 1.15 -2.20 -3.75
CA ARG A 61 2.13 -1.12 -3.58
C ARG A 61 2.80 -1.14 -2.21
N LEU A 62 2.04 -1.49 -1.18
CA LEU A 62 2.54 -1.63 0.17
C LEU A 62 3.49 -2.83 0.29
N LEU A 63 3.13 -3.96 -0.31
CA LEU A 63 3.99 -5.14 -0.42
C LEU A 63 5.31 -4.81 -1.13
N LYS A 64 5.27 -4.02 -2.21
CA LYS A 64 6.49 -3.56 -2.88
C LYS A 64 7.40 -2.72 -1.97
N ARG A 65 6.82 -1.88 -1.10
CA ARG A 65 7.58 -1.13 -0.08
C ARG A 65 8.16 -2.04 1.01
N PHE A 66 7.43 -3.07 1.43
CA PHE A 66 7.92 -4.04 2.40
C PHE A 66 8.99 -4.96 1.81
N GLY A 67 8.92 -5.26 0.51
CA GLY A 67 9.92 -6.03 -0.22
C GLY A 67 11.32 -5.41 -0.14
N ASP A 68 11.42 -4.09 -0.20
CA ASP A 68 12.70 -3.38 -0.08
C ASP A 68 13.31 -3.55 1.33
N SER A 69 12.48 -3.59 2.37
CA SER A 69 12.94 -3.84 3.75
C SER A 69 13.24 -5.32 3.99
N ALA A 70 12.51 -6.22 3.34
CA ALA A 70 12.72 -7.66 3.43
C ALA A 70 14.07 -8.11 2.86
N ASN A 71 14.55 -7.48 1.78
CA ASN A 71 15.85 -7.84 1.18
C ASN A 71 17.03 -7.53 2.10
N ASN A 72 16.98 -6.38 2.78
CA ASN A 72 18.03 -5.99 3.72
C ASN A 72 18.05 -6.90 4.95
N ILE A 73 16.86 -7.23 5.47
CA ILE A 73 16.69 -8.16 6.59
C ILE A 73 17.12 -9.57 6.19
N LYS A 74 16.71 -10.05 5.01
CA LYS A 74 17.09 -11.38 4.49
C LYS A 74 18.60 -11.50 4.38
N ASN A 75 19.31 -10.49 3.88
CA ASN A 75 20.77 -10.55 3.75
C ASN A 75 21.47 -10.54 5.11
N SER A 76 20.98 -9.77 6.08
CA SER A 76 21.52 -9.76 7.45
C SER A 76 21.26 -11.07 8.20
N LEU A 77 20.08 -11.68 8.00
CA LEU A 77 19.74 -12.95 8.60
C LEU A 77 20.51 -14.10 7.93
N VAL A 78 20.46 -14.21 6.61
CA VAL A 78 21.16 -15.26 5.84
C VAL A 78 22.66 -15.25 6.13
N ASN A 79 23.31 -14.08 6.16
CA ASN A 79 24.75 -14.02 6.43
C ASN A 79 25.09 -14.48 7.85
N ASN A 80 24.33 -14.07 8.86
CA ASN A 80 24.57 -14.52 10.24
C ASN A 80 24.26 -16.00 10.45
N PHE A 81 23.17 -16.50 9.87
CA PHE A 81 22.84 -17.93 9.88
C PHE A 81 23.93 -18.75 9.20
N ASN A 82 24.35 -18.34 8.00
CA ASN A 82 25.42 -19.02 7.26
C ASN A 82 26.75 -19.01 8.04
N LYS A 83 27.09 -17.88 8.67
CA LYS A 83 28.26 -17.76 9.55
C LYS A 83 28.16 -18.72 10.74
N LYS A 84 26.99 -18.83 11.37
CA LYS A 84 26.77 -19.71 12.53
C LYS A 84 26.81 -21.19 12.17
N VAL A 85 26.28 -21.57 11.01
CA VAL A 85 26.34 -22.94 10.48
C VAL A 85 27.77 -23.31 10.11
N LYS A 86 28.52 -22.41 9.47
CA LYS A 86 29.90 -22.66 9.04
C LYS A 86 30.88 -22.78 10.21
N ASN A 87 30.67 -22.03 11.30
CA ASN A 87 31.56 -22.08 12.49
C ASN A 87 31.30 -23.28 13.42
N LYS A 88 30.28 -24.10 13.14
CA LYS A 88 29.94 -25.27 13.96
C LYS A 88 30.38 -26.60 13.33
N LYS A 89 31.11 -26.55 12.21
CA LYS A 89 31.80 -27.66 11.55
C LYS A 89 33.31 -27.45 11.68
#